data_AF-A0A844Z5V2-F1
#
_entry.id   AF-A0A844Z5V2-F1
#
_cell.length_a   1.000
_cell.length_b   1.000
_cell.length_c   1.000
_cell.angle_alpha   90.00
_cell.angle_beta   90.00
_cell.angle_gamma   90.00
#
_symmetry.space_group_name_H-M   'P 1'
#
loop_
_entity.id
_entity.type
_entity.pdbx_description
1 polymer ?
#
loop_
_entity_poly.entity_id
_entity_poly.type
_entity_poly.pdbx_seq_one_letter_code
_entity_poly.pdbx_strand_id
1 'polypeptide(L)'
;MRGLVLAGLLLVVPAAAQEHRPPEASVAGWSLAALPAPSQVAGNRTGLSASQAAFSGILVPAGDFMLETTLAYRNLADGDVAGIALRGTNGGWISLQLEQITPALLLAVRQHVPGGIDAHGRLLETIAVSGWHDGTIRLWVERRGGLLRFAHAPVDGEWQHLGGPFAGPAGEAAQLGLFAVDGAER
;
A
#
# COMPACT_ATOMS: atom_id res chain seq x y z
N MET A 1 0.81 -29.84 5.21
CA MET A 1 0.20 -28.74 4.44
C MET A 1 -0.77 -28.02 5.35
N ARG A 2 -0.44 -26.82 5.84
CA ARG A 2 -1.31 -26.05 6.74
C ARG A 2 -1.90 -24.90 5.93
N GLY A 3 -3.21 -24.95 5.70
CA GLY A 3 -3.98 -23.88 5.07
C GLY A 3 -4.07 -22.68 6.00
N LEU A 4 -3.83 -21.49 5.44
CA LEU A 4 -3.96 -20.20 6.10
C LEU A 4 -5.42 -19.74 5.94
N VAL A 5 -6.04 -19.31 7.04
CA VAL A 5 -7.37 -18.69 7.04
C VAL A 5 -7.17 -17.21 7.36
N LEU A 6 -7.59 -16.32 6.46
CA LEU A 6 -7.69 -14.88 6.70
C LEU A 6 -9.08 -14.57 7.27
N ALA A 7 -9.13 -13.96 8.45
CA ALA A 7 -10.35 -13.42 9.03
C ALA A 7 -10.12 -11.95 9.40
N GLY A 8 -10.84 -11.04 8.74
CA GLY A 8 -10.95 -9.64 9.16
C GLY A 8 -12.29 -9.43 9.87
N LEU A 9 -12.28 -8.87 11.07
CA LEU A 9 -13.45 -8.52 11.88
C LEU A 9 -13.69 -7.01 11.81
N LEU A 10 -14.94 -6.60 11.53
CA LEU A 10 -15.37 -5.20 11.56
C LEU A 10 -16.14 -4.93 12.86
N LEU A 11 -15.67 -3.96 13.66
CA LEU A 11 -16.39 -3.48 14.84
C LEU A 11 -17.01 -2.10 14.54
N VAL A 12 -18.32 -1.95 14.74
CA VAL A 12 -19.00 -0.65 14.72
C VAL A 12 -19.14 -0.18 16.17
N VAL A 13 -18.51 0.95 16.50
CA VAL A 13 -18.62 1.58 17.83
C VAL A 13 -19.33 2.93 17.66
N PRO A 14 -20.39 3.23 18.44
CA PRO A 14 -21.01 4.56 18.43
C PRO A 14 -20.12 5.58 19.13
N ALA A 15 -20.09 6.79 18.55
CA ALA A 15 -19.18 7.87 18.89
C ALA A 15 -19.38 8.46 20.28
N ALA A 16 -18.29 8.66 21.02
CA ALA A 16 -18.16 9.73 22.00
C ALA A 16 -16.71 10.24 22.11
N ALA A 17 -16.61 11.56 22.07
CA ALA A 17 -15.49 12.45 22.43
C ALA A 17 -14.27 12.53 21.48
N GLN A 18 -14.09 13.75 20.96
CA GLN A 18 -13.16 14.22 19.93
C GLN A 18 -11.68 14.16 20.32
N GLU A 19 -10.87 13.60 19.42
CA GLU A 19 -9.61 14.19 18.97
C GLU A 19 -9.77 14.52 17.48
N HIS A 20 -8.89 15.36 16.92
CA HIS A 20 -8.98 16.00 15.60
C HIS A 20 -8.97 14.99 14.43
N ARG A 21 -10.05 14.22 14.30
CA ARG A 21 -10.31 13.27 13.21
C ARG A 21 -10.79 14.08 12.01
N PRO A 22 -10.16 13.98 10.83
CA PRO A 22 -10.73 14.55 9.61
C PRO A 22 -12.11 13.89 9.34
N PRO A 23 -13.02 14.60 8.65
CA PRO A 23 -14.42 14.19 8.51
C PRO A 23 -14.52 12.78 7.91
N GLU A 24 -15.22 11.89 8.63
CA GLU A 24 -15.48 10.51 8.23
C GLU A 24 -16.38 10.47 6.99
N ALA A 25 -15.77 10.36 5.81
CA ALA A 25 -16.40 9.71 4.67
C ALA A 25 -16.02 8.23 4.72
N SER A 26 -16.82 7.40 5.40
CA SER A 26 -16.62 5.95 5.42
C SER A 26 -17.19 5.31 4.14
N VAL A 27 -16.33 4.76 3.29
CA VAL A 27 -16.75 3.73 2.33
C VAL A 27 -16.60 2.38 3.04
N ALA A 28 -17.67 1.58 3.02
CA ALA A 28 -17.82 0.32 3.74
C ALA A 28 -16.62 -0.63 3.62
N GLY A 29 -16.34 -1.35 4.72
CA GLY A 29 -15.15 -2.17 4.94
C GLY A 29 -14.91 -3.28 3.93
N TRP A 30 -13.62 -3.53 3.69
CA TRP A 30 -13.12 -4.57 2.79
C TRP A 30 -12.43 -5.66 3.62
N SER A 31 -12.64 -6.93 3.25
CA SER A 31 -11.94 -8.08 3.82
C SER A 31 -11.13 -8.77 2.75
N LEU A 32 -9.88 -9.10 3.08
CA LEU A 32 -8.79 -9.44 2.17
C LEU A 32 -8.71 -10.96 1.92
N ALA A 33 -9.85 -11.65 1.90
CA ALA A 33 -9.90 -13.12 1.75
C ALA A 33 -9.56 -13.63 0.33
N ALA A 34 -9.12 -12.77 -0.60
CA ALA A 34 -8.98 -13.10 -2.02
C ALA A 34 -7.63 -12.73 -2.66
N LEU A 35 -6.63 -12.27 -1.91
CA LEU A 35 -5.27 -12.19 -2.46
C LEU A 35 -4.61 -13.58 -2.40
N PRO A 36 -3.97 -14.05 -3.49
CA PRO A 36 -3.15 -15.25 -3.40
C PRO A 36 -2.06 -15.04 -2.35
N ALA A 37 -1.74 -16.09 -1.58
CA ALA A 37 -0.64 -16.02 -0.63
C ALA A 37 0.65 -15.58 -1.36
N PRO A 38 1.53 -14.75 -0.74
CA PRO A 38 2.76 -14.28 -1.39
C PRO A 38 3.60 -15.41 -1.99
N SER A 39 3.58 -16.59 -1.34
CA SER A 39 4.24 -17.81 -1.78
C SER A 39 3.64 -18.49 -3.03
N GLN A 40 2.57 -17.95 -3.62
CA GLN A 40 1.95 -18.44 -4.86
C GLN A 40 2.17 -17.52 -6.06
N VAL A 41 2.91 -16.41 -5.90
CA VAL A 41 3.27 -15.52 -7.00
C VAL A 41 4.66 -15.91 -7.49
N ALA A 42 4.70 -16.84 -8.45
CA ALA A 42 5.96 -17.25 -9.10
C ALA A 42 6.25 -16.37 -10.33
N GLY A 43 7.35 -15.63 -10.29
CA GLY A 43 8.14 -15.30 -11.49
C GLY A 43 8.29 -13.82 -11.85
N ASN A 44 9.56 -13.39 -11.81
CA ASN A 44 10.23 -12.26 -12.46
C ASN A 44 10.23 -10.88 -11.76
N ARG A 45 11.37 -10.18 -11.96
CA ARG A 45 11.73 -8.80 -11.53
C ARG A 45 10.86 -7.72 -12.16
N THR A 46 9.56 -7.91 -12.09
CA THR A 46 8.60 -7.19 -12.88
C THR A 46 7.95 -6.13 -11.99
N GLY A 47 8.19 -4.85 -12.29
CA GLY A 47 7.60 -3.74 -11.55
C GLY A 47 6.07 -3.80 -11.54
N LEU A 48 5.44 -2.97 -10.70
CA LEU A 48 3.97 -2.81 -10.59
C LEU A 48 3.21 -2.67 -11.93
N SER A 49 3.90 -2.30 -13.00
CA SER A 49 3.38 -2.17 -14.38
C SER A 49 3.32 -3.50 -15.15
N ALA A 50 3.93 -4.56 -14.65
CA ALA A 50 4.00 -5.84 -15.34
C ALA A 50 2.77 -6.72 -15.12
N SER A 51 2.51 -7.60 -16.08
CA SER A 51 1.39 -8.54 -16.07
C SER A 51 1.43 -9.60 -14.95
N GLN A 52 2.54 -9.71 -14.21
CA GLN A 52 2.74 -10.70 -13.14
C GLN A 52 2.65 -10.12 -11.72
N ALA A 53 2.53 -8.79 -11.56
CA ALA A 53 2.32 -8.20 -10.24
C ALA A 53 0.92 -8.58 -9.73
N ALA A 54 0.83 -9.20 -8.56
CA ALA A 54 -0.44 -9.48 -7.92
C ALA A 54 -1.04 -8.15 -7.46
N PHE A 55 -1.96 -7.58 -8.24
CA PHE A 55 -2.64 -6.33 -7.93
C PHE A 55 -4.15 -6.57 -7.81
N SER A 56 -4.73 -6.13 -6.69
CA SER A 56 -6.19 -6.15 -6.48
C SER A 56 -6.62 -4.76 -6.03
N GLY A 57 -7.43 -4.10 -6.86
CA GLY A 57 -7.85 -2.73 -6.60
C GLY A 57 -9.22 -2.40 -7.16
N ILE A 58 -9.67 -1.20 -6.81
CA ILE A 58 -10.92 -0.60 -7.30
C ILE A 58 -10.63 0.64 -8.12
N LEU A 59 -11.55 0.96 -9.02
CA LEU A 59 -11.58 2.28 -9.62
C LEU A 59 -11.93 3.31 -8.54
N VAL A 60 -11.10 4.34 -8.43
CA VAL A 60 -11.33 5.52 -7.59
C VAL A 60 -11.54 6.75 -8.47
N PRO A 61 -12.37 7.71 -8.02
CA PRO A 61 -12.67 8.91 -8.79
C PRO A 61 -11.44 9.82 -8.95
N ALA A 62 -11.53 10.75 -9.91
CA ALA A 62 -10.53 11.82 -10.13
C ALA A 62 -10.35 12.74 -8.91
N GLY A 63 -11.38 12.82 -8.07
CA GLY A 63 -11.48 13.74 -6.95
C GLY A 63 -10.77 13.26 -5.69
N ASP A 64 -11.18 13.86 -4.58
CA ASP A 64 -10.64 13.56 -3.26
C ASP A 64 -11.13 12.18 -2.77
N PHE A 65 -10.24 11.43 -2.13
CA PHE A 65 -10.56 10.13 -1.53
C PHE A 65 -9.62 9.81 -0.37
N MET A 66 -10.00 8.82 0.43
CA MET A 66 -9.19 8.28 1.50
C MET A 66 -9.33 6.76 1.54
N LEU A 67 -8.22 6.05 1.79
CA LEU A 67 -8.20 4.62 2.04
C LEU A 67 -7.30 4.32 3.24
N GLU A 68 -7.79 3.45 4.12
CA GLU A 68 -7.03 2.80 5.17
C GLU A 68 -7.02 1.29 4.92
N THR A 69 -5.89 0.64 5.20
CA THR A 69 -5.79 -0.82 5.17
C THR A 69 -4.79 -1.32 6.21
N THR A 70 -4.91 -2.59 6.59
CA THR A 70 -3.89 -3.30 7.38
C THR A 70 -3.21 -4.33 6.49
N LEU A 71 -1.89 -4.27 6.38
CA LEU A 71 -1.07 -5.20 5.63
C LEU A 71 -0.32 -6.12 6.59
N ALA A 72 -0.47 -7.43 6.42
CA ALA A 72 0.33 -8.44 7.11
C ALA A 72 1.57 -8.80 6.26
N TYR A 73 2.77 -8.67 6.83
CA TYR A 73 4.05 -8.80 6.12
C TYR A 73 5.00 -9.87 6.68
N ARG A 74 4.52 -10.73 7.59
CA ARG A 74 5.33 -11.78 8.27
C ARG A 74 6.13 -12.71 7.34
N ASN A 75 5.79 -12.77 6.06
CA ASN A 75 6.39 -13.65 5.08
C ASN A 75 7.06 -12.91 3.90
N LEU A 76 7.34 -11.60 4.03
CA LEU A 76 8.17 -10.93 3.02
C LEU A 76 9.60 -11.47 3.12
N ALA A 77 10.08 -12.10 2.05
CA ALA A 77 11.47 -12.49 1.91
C ALA A 77 12.33 -11.28 1.49
N ASP A 78 13.65 -11.44 1.55
CA ASP A 78 14.59 -10.40 1.09
C ASP A 78 14.31 -10.03 -0.38
N GLY A 79 14.17 -8.73 -0.64
CA GLY A 79 13.77 -8.18 -1.94
C GLY A 79 12.26 -8.08 -2.15
N ASP A 80 11.42 -8.83 -1.43
CA ASP A 80 9.96 -8.79 -1.62
C ASP A 80 9.38 -7.43 -1.28
N VAL A 81 8.32 -7.08 -2.01
CA VAL A 81 7.61 -5.82 -1.85
C VAL A 81 6.11 -6.07 -1.72
N ALA A 82 5.46 -5.40 -0.77
CA ALA A 82 4.00 -5.38 -0.68
C ALA A 82 3.50 -4.03 -0.17
N GLY A 83 2.33 -3.60 -0.62
CA GLY A 83 1.82 -2.29 -0.25
C GLY A 83 0.49 -1.90 -0.87
N ILE A 84 0.23 -0.61 -0.85
CA ILE A 84 -0.86 0.03 -1.60
C ILE A 84 -0.29 0.80 -2.78
N ALA A 85 -1.01 0.78 -3.90
CA ALA A 85 -0.64 1.54 -5.08
C ALA A 85 -1.87 2.21 -5.71
N LEU A 86 -1.67 3.43 -6.20
CA LEU A 86 -2.57 4.13 -7.08
C LEU A 86 -2.00 4.06 -8.50
N ARG A 87 -2.71 3.39 -9.41
CA ARG A 87 -2.32 3.17 -10.81
C ARG A 87 -3.21 4.00 -11.74
N GLY A 88 -2.61 4.87 -12.53
CA GLY A 88 -3.27 5.57 -13.62
C GLY A 88 -3.49 4.67 -14.83
N THR A 89 -4.45 5.03 -15.67
CA THR A 89 -4.74 4.33 -16.95
C THR A 89 -3.63 4.49 -17.98
N ASN A 90 -2.77 5.50 -17.84
CA ASN A 90 -1.61 5.76 -18.70
C ASN A 90 -0.38 4.92 -18.31
N GLY A 91 -0.49 4.01 -17.35
CA GLY A 91 0.62 3.18 -16.85
C GLY A 91 1.45 3.80 -15.73
N GLY A 92 1.18 5.06 -15.37
CA GLY A 92 1.83 5.73 -14.24
C GLY A 92 1.32 5.19 -12.93
N TRP A 93 2.15 5.16 -11.89
CA TRP A 93 1.72 4.71 -10.57
C TRP A 93 2.51 5.36 -9.46
N ILE A 94 1.93 5.36 -8.26
CA ILE A 94 2.60 5.71 -7.01
C ILE A 94 2.19 4.70 -5.94
N SER A 95 3.14 4.26 -5.14
CA SER A 95 2.94 3.27 -4.10
C SER A 95 3.46 3.74 -2.76
N LEU A 96 2.81 3.24 -1.71
CA LEU A 96 3.35 3.15 -0.35
C LEU A 96 3.56 1.67 -0.06
N GLN A 97 4.81 1.26 0.12
CA GLN A 97 5.19 -0.15 0.08
C GLN A 97 6.23 -0.50 1.13
N LEU A 98 6.08 -1.69 1.70
CA LEU A 98 7.11 -2.33 2.50
C LEU A 98 8.14 -2.99 1.57
N GLU A 99 9.42 -2.79 1.87
CA GLU A 99 10.55 -3.42 1.19
C GLU A 99 11.42 -4.11 2.25
N GLN A 100 11.58 -5.42 2.14
CA GLN A 100 12.50 -6.17 3.00
C GLN A 100 13.91 -6.10 2.41
N ILE A 101 14.82 -5.42 3.11
CA ILE A 101 16.24 -5.27 2.72
C ILE A 101 17.09 -5.62 3.94
N THR A 102 17.47 -6.89 4.05
CA THR A 102 18.11 -7.44 5.26
C THR A 102 19.35 -6.62 5.67
N PRO A 103 19.43 -6.14 6.92
CA PRO A 103 18.60 -6.49 8.09
C PRO A 103 17.39 -5.58 8.37
N ALA A 104 17.04 -4.66 7.48
CA ALA A 104 16.00 -3.66 7.66
C ALA A 104 14.69 -4.02 6.95
N LEU A 105 13.57 -3.54 7.53
CA LEU A 105 12.30 -3.42 6.84
C LEU A 105 12.07 -1.93 6.59
N LEU A 106 11.90 -1.55 5.33
CA LEU A 106 11.68 -0.16 4.94
C LEU A 106 10.24 0.04 4.52
N LEU A 107 9.70 1.21 4.84
CA LEU A 107 8.46 1.71 4.24
C LEU A 107 8.86 2.81 3.25
N ALA A 108 8.58 2.59 1.97
CA ALA A 108 9.00 3.44 0.87
C ALA A 108 7.81 4.00 0.12
N VAL A 109 7.93 5.25 -0.33
CA VAL A 109 7.07 5.85 -1.34
C VAL A 109 7.81 5.84 -2.66
N ARG A 110 7.24 5.17 -3.66
CA ARG A 110 7.81 5.10 -5.01
C ARG A 110 6.84 5.61 -6.06
N GLN A 111 7.39 6.22 -7.10
CA GLN A 111 6.59 6.73 -8.22
C GLN A 111 7.20 6.32 -9.56
N HIS A 112 6.34 5.84 -10.44
CA HIS A 112 6.65 5.62 -11.84
C HIS A 112 5.83 6.58 -12.71
N VAL A 113 6.54 7.28 -13.59
CA VAL A 113 5.95 8.15 -14.61
C VAL A 113 5.96 7.39 -15.93
N PRO A 114 4.85 7.39 -16.71
CA PRO A 114 4.81 6.74 -18.02
C PRO A 114 5.96 7.18 -18.92
N GLY A 115 6.62 6.24 -19.59
CA GLY A 115 7.78 6.50 -20.44
C GLY A 115 9.09 6.73 -19.66
N GLY A 116 9.07 6.66 -18.33
CA GLY A 116 10.27 6.65 -17.51
C GLY A 116 11.06 5.34 -17.65
N ILE A 117 12.38 5.43 -17.49
CA ILE A 117 13.31 4.29 -17.58
C ILE A 117 13.31 3.40 -16.33
N ASP A 118 12.77 3.90 -15.22
CA ASP A 118 12.76 3.19 -13.94
C ASP A 118 11.50 2.33 -13.79
N ALA A 119 11.62 1.06 -14.13
CA ALA A 119 10.54 0.07 -14.00
C ALA A 119 10.14 -0.18 -12.54
N HIS A 120 11.02 0.09 -11.57
CA HIS A 120 10.79 -0.09 -10.14
C HIS A 120 10.29 1.20 -9.46
N GLY A 121 10.19 2.29 -10.22
CA GLY A 121 9.77 3.59 -9.73
C GLY A 121 10.87 4.29 -8.92
N ARG A 122 10.92 5.61 -9.11
CA ARG A 122 11.79 6.51 -8.38
C ARG A 122 11.40 6.51 -6.90
N LEU A 123 12.37 6.30 -6.02
CA LEU A 123 12.19 6.49 -4.58
C LEU A 123 11.96 7.97 -4.28
N LEU A 124 10.83 8.29 -3.66
CA LEU A 124 10.47 9.64 -3.22
C LEU A 124 10.74 9.84 -1.73
N GLU A 125 10.41 8.85 -0.92
CA GLU A 125 10.62 8.87 0.52
C GLU A 125 10.82 7.45 1.07
N THR A 126 11.56 7.32 2.16
CA THR A 126 11.73 6.05 2.87
C THR A 126 11.94 6.29 4.36
N ILE A 127 11.43 5.37 5.17
CA ILE A 127 11.72 5.28 6.59
C ILE A 127 12.02 3.83 6.98
N ALA A 128 12.81 3.66 8.03
CA ALA A 128 12.98 2.36 8.66
C ALA A 128 11.77 2.07 9.56
N VAL A 129 11.16 0.90 9.37
CA VAL A 129 10.08 0.40 10.22
C VAL A 129 10.71 -0.39 11.36
N SER A 130 11.19 0.32 12.38
CA SER A 130 11.87 -0.29 13.54
C SER A 130 10.85 -0.73 14.61
N GLY A 131 11.03 -1.94 15.14
CA GLY A 131 10.30 -2.43 16.33
C GLY A 131 8.89 -2.97 16.10
N TRP A 132 8.48 -3.22 14.85
CA TRP A 132 7.13 -3.69 14.55
C TRP A 132 7.12 -5.22 14.51
N HIS A 133 6.89 -5.81 15.69
CA HIS A 133 7.09 -7.24 15.93
C HIS A 133 5.89 -8.11 15.51
N ASP A 134 4.70 -7.51 15.38
CA ASP A 134 3.49 -8.27 15.08
C ASP A 134 3.29 -8.54 13.58
N GLY A 135 4.24 -8.11 12.74
CA GLY A 135 4.23 -8.40 11.32
C GLY A 135 3.01 -7.87 10.59
N THR A 136 2.44 -6.77 11.11
CA THR A 136 1.28 -6.06 10.57
C THR A 136 1.52 -4.55 10.64
N ILE A 137 1.10 -3.83 9.61
CA ILE A 137 1.19 -2.37 9.49
C ILE A 137 -0.17 -1.82 9.04
N ARG A 138 -0.60 -0.71 9.61
CA ARG A 138 -1.69 0.09 9.06
C ARG A 138 -1.10 1.08 8.07
N LEU A 139 -1.71 1.16 6.90
CA LEU A 139 -1.35 2.05 5.80
C LEU A 139 -2.54 2.95 5.49
N TRP A 140 -2.25 4.22 5.24
CA TRP A 140 -3.24 5.21 4.90
C TRP A 140 -2.78 6.02 3.69
N VAL A 141 -3.71 6.26 2.78
CA VAL A 141 -3.54 7.17 1.65
C VAL A 141 -4.75 8.10 1.54
N GLU A 142 -4.47 9.38 1.39
CA GLU A 142 -5.47 10.41 1.09
C GLU A 142 -5.07 11.12 -0.19
N ARG A 143 -6.03 11.32 -1.10
CA ARG A 143 -5.92 12.29 -2.18
C ARG A 143 -6.75 13.51 -1.82
N ARG A 144 -6.11 14.68 -1.81
CA ARG A 144 -6.78 15.97 -1.58
C ARG A 144 -6.22 17.05 -2.48
N GLY A 145 -7.07 17.67 -3.30
CA GLY A 145 -6.64 18.72 -4.23
C GLY A 145 -5.61 18.24 -5.25
N GLY A 146 -5.73 16.97 -5.69
CA GLY A 146 -4.80 16.35 -6.65
C GLY A 146 -3.49 15.85 -6.06
N LEU A 147 -3.23 16.07 -4.77
CA LEU A 147 -2.03 15.63 -4.08
C LEU A 147 -2.32 14.45 -3.16
N LEU A 148 -1.35 13.55 -3.03
CA LEU A 148 -1.42 12.38 -2.18
C LEU A 148 -0.66 12.60 -0.87
N ARG A 149 -1.22 12.11 0.22
CA ARG A 149 -0.56 12.00 1.52
C ARG A 149 -0.56 10.56 1.95
N PHE A 150 0.54 10.15 2.55
CA PHE A 150 0.71 8.81 3.08
C PHE A 150 0.96 8.87 4.58
N ALA A 151 0.42 7.90 5.29
CA ALA A 151 0.68 7.71 6.70
C ALA A 151 0.73 6.21 7.02
N HIS A 152 1.38 5.90 8.13
CA HIS A 152 1.46 4.55 8.64
C HIS A 152 1.29 4.53 10.16
N ALA A 153 0.88 3.38 10.70
CA ALA A 153 0.84 3.16 12.13
C ALA A 153 1.06 1.67 12.44
N PRO A 154 1.60 1.34 13.62
CA PRO A 154 1.35 0.04 14.25
C PRO A 154 -0.17 -0.18 14.42
N VAL A 155 -0.61 -1.43 14.58
CA VAL A 155 -2.05 -1.76 14.71
C VAL A 155 -2.70 -0.94 15.83
N ASP A 156 -2.03 -0.83 16.98
CA ASP A 156 -2.50 -0.10 18.15
C ASP A 156 -1.72 1.22 18.39
N GLY A 157 -1.10 1.75 17.34
CA GLY A 157 -0.26 2.95 17.43
C GLY A 157 -0.87 4.18 16.76
N GLU A 158 -0.23 5.32 17.01
CA GLU A 158 -0.56 6.59 16.38
C GLU A 158 -0.12 6.66 14.92
N TRP A 159 -0.89 7.41 14.13
CA TRP A 159 -0.55 7.70 12.74
C TRP A 159 0.67 8.59 12.63
N GLN A 160 1.60 8.17 11.78
CA GLN A 160 2.81 8.90 11.42
C GLN A 160 2.74 9.27 9.94
N HIS A 161 2.78 10.56 9.65
CA HIS A 161 2.78 11.07 8.29
C HIS A 161 4.18 11.00 7.68
N LEU A 162 4.23 10.60 6.41
CA LEU A 162 5.42 10.76 5.59
C LEU A 162 5.51 12.22 5.11
N GLY A 163 6.73 12.71 4.87
CA GLY A 163 7.10 14.10 4.57
C GLY A 163 6.54 14.72 3.27
N GLY A 164 5.58 14.08 2.60
CA GLY A 164 4.89 14.57 1.41
C GLY A 164 3.70 15.50 1.70
N PRO A 165 3.29 16.27 0.68
CA PRO A 165 2.40 15.69 -0.33
C PRO A 165 3.11 15.26 -1.62
N PHE A 166 2.61 14.19 -2.25
CA PHE A 166 3.14 13.61 -3.48
C PHE A 166 2.20 13.82 -4.65
N ALA A 167 2.75 13.98 -5.86
CA ALA A 167 1.92 13.96 -7.07
C ALA A 167 1.45 12.53 -7.37
N GLY A 168 0.14 12.36 -7.60
CA GLY A 168 -0.39 11.10 -8.13
C GLY A 168 -0.17 10.95 -9.63
N PRO A 169 -0.48 9.77 -10.21
CA PRO A 169 -0.63 9.63 -11.66
C PRO A 169 -1.65 10.65 -12.20
N ALA A 170 -1.32 11.27 -13.33
CA ALA A 170 -2.22 12.20 -14.02
C ALA A 170 -3.44 11.47 -14.62
N GLY A 171 -4.63 12.06 -14.54
CA GLY A 171 -5.86 11.56 -15.19
C GLY A 171 -7.11 11.50 -14.30
N GLU A 172 -8.24 11.15 -14.91
CA GLU A 172 -9.57 11.16 -14.29
C GLU A 172 -9.97 9.85 -13.57
N ALA A 173 -9.41 8.71 -13.97
CA ALA A 173 -9.69 7.43 -13.33
C ALA A 173 -8.38 6.72 -12.99
N ALA A 174 -8.29 6.21 -11.77
CA ALA A 174 -7.16 5.44 -11.29
C ALA A 174 -7.67 4.19 -10.58
N GLN A 175 -6.84 3.15 -10.55
CA GLN A 175 -7.07 1.98 -9.71
C GLN A 175 -6.28 2.13 -8.42
N LEU A 176 -6.97 2.13 -7.28
CA LEU A 176 -6.36 2.07 -5.96
C LEU A 176 -6.47 0.65 -5.44
N GLY A 177 -5.35 0.06 -5.04
CA GLY A 177 -5.36 -1.33 -4.64
C GLY A 177 -4.14 -1.77 -3.86
N LEU A 178 -4.24 -2.98 -3.34
CA LEU A 178 -3.14 -3.69 -2.73
C LEU A 178 -2.32 -4.39 -3.80
N PHE A 179 -1.03 -4.53 -3.55
CA PHE A 179 -0.16 -5.28 -4.42
C PHE A 179 0.94 -6.02 -3.66
N ALA A 180 1.49 -7.04 -4.33
CA ALA A 180 2.72 -7.71 -3.93
C ALA A 180 3.56 -8.05 -5.16
N VAL A 181 4.89 -7.97 -5.01
CA VAL A 181 5.90 -8.34 -6.00
C VAL A 181 6.96 -9.17 -5.30
N ASP A 182 7.29 -10.34 -5.87
CA ASP A 182 8.46 -11.13 -5.47
C ASP A 182 9.72 -10.42 -5.99
N GLY A 183 10.61 -10.08 -5.06
CA GLY A 183 11.81 -9.29 -5.34
C GLY A 183 12.90 -10.01 -6.11
N ALA A 184 12.87 -11.35 -6.12
CA ALA A 184 13.78 -12.25 -6.81
C ALA A 184 15.18 -11.68 -7.12
N GLU A 185 15.94 -11.36 -6.07
CA GLU A 185 17.37 -11.66 -6.04
C GLU A 185 17.53 -13.00 -5.30
N ARG A 186 17.42 -14.10 -6.04
CA ARG A 186 17.94 -15.41 -5.62
C ARG A 186 18.91 -15.91 -6.66
#